data_AF-A0AAV5BZM9-F1
#
_entry.id   AF-A0AAV5BZM9-F1
#
_cell.length_a   1.000
_cell.length_b   1.000
_cell.length_c   1.000
_cell.angle_alpha   90.00
_cell.angle_beta   90.00
_cell.angle_gamma   90.00
#
_symmetry.space_group_name_H-M   'P 1'
#
loop_
_entity.id
_entity.type
_entity.pdbx_description
1 polymer ?
#
loop_
_entity_poly.entity_id
_entity_poly.type
_entity_poly.pdbx_seq_one_letter_code
_entity_poly.pdbx_strand_id
1 'polypeptide(L)'
;MLDHGISPDVVTCNSIIDGLCKARAMDKAEAILQEMLDSGIMPNNNTYNTLLHGYVSSGQWNEAIRMLKEMIRDGQGPDVVTYNLLIDNLWKGGRCTEARKIFDSMVHKGQKPTASTYISLLQGYATKGDLAEMNHLIDMMVQDGIPLNHHVFNIQISAYAKHGMVDEAMLIFSKLQQHGFRPNVVNYATVIDGLCRAGRPDDAMTQFYQMNKEGLSPNIHAFTSLIHGFSACGKWEKAEKLFYEMLDRGIRPDVTVFTAIMDSLCKEGRVMEAQNLFDLMTCAGVNPDVVSYTTMIRGYISVGQMDVSIKLFDTMVAVGLKPDFVTYNTLLDGHCNEGRAEDALTLFREMLSKRVKTDCTM
;
A
#
# COMPACT_ATOMS: atom_id res chain seq x y z
N MET A 1 10.89 -22.39 37.30
CA MET A 1 11.37 -21.17 38.01
C MET A 1 10.91 -21.17 39.46
N LEU A 2 9.60 -21.27 39.73
CA LEU A 2 9.05 -21.36 41.09
C LEU A 2 9.51 -22.62 41.84
N ASP A 3 9.60 -23.78 41.16
CA ASP A 3 10.09 -25.04 41.76
C ASP A 3 11.59 -25.06 42.12
N HIS A 4 12.36 -24.03 41.74
CA HIS A 4 13.80 -23.92 42.00
C HIS A 4 14.17 -22.72 42.90
N GLY A 5 13.17 -22.05 43.52
CA GLY A 5 13.40 -20.98 44.50
C GLY A 5 13.94 -19.66 43.92
N ILE A 6 13.84 -19.45 42.60
CA ILE A 6 14.25 -18.19 41.94
C ILE A 6 13.02 -17.28 41.87
N SER A 7 13.03 -16.20 42.67
CA SER A 7 11.98 -15.18 42.63
C SER A 7 12.01 -14.44 41.29
N PRO A 8 10.88 -14.31 40.58
CA PRO A 8 10.79 -13.45 39.40
C PRO A 8 11.19 -12.02 39.76
N ASP A 9 11.88 -11.35 38.84
CA ASP A 9 12.15 -9.92 38.90
C ASP A 9 11.29 -9.17 37.87
N VAL A 10 11.35 -7.83 37.89
CA VAL A 10 10.58 -6.96 36.97
C VAL A 10 10.82 -7.33 35.49
N VAL A 11 12.05 -7.73 35.14
CA VAL A 11 12.42 -8.07 33.76
C VAL A 11 11.79 -9.39 33.33
N THR A 12 11.78 -10.38 34.23
CA THR A 12 11.13 -11.68 34.02
C THR A 12 9.62 -11.49 33.83
N CYS A 13 8.96 -10.73 34.70
CA CYS A 13 7.52 -10.46 34.59
C CYS A 13 7.19 -9.73 33.28
N ASN A 14 7.97 -8.71 32.92
CA ASN A 14 7.78 -7.97 31.66
C ASN A 14 7.91 -8.86 30.41
N SER A 15 8.84 -9.80 30.41
CA SER A 15 9.04 -10.73 29.30
C SER A 15 7.87 -11.71 29.14
N ILE A 16 7.32 -12.19 30.27
CA ILE A 16 6.13 -13.04 30.28
C ILE A 16 4.91 -12.25 29.80
N ILE A 17 4.71 -11.04 30.31
CA ILE A 17 3.64 -10.13 29.87
C ILE A 17 3.74 -9.88 28.36
N ASP A 18 4.92 -9.57 27.82
CA ASP A 18 5.12 -9.36 26.38
C ASP A 18 4.75 -10.60 25.55
N GLY A 19 5.18 -11.78 26.00
CA GLY A 19 4.82 -13.05 25.36
C GLY A 19 3.31 -13.29 25.35
N LEU A 20 2.62 -13.00 26.45
CA LEU A 20 1.17 -13.14 26.59
C LEU A 20 0.41 -12.10 25.74
N CYS A 21 0.88 -10.85 25.69
CA CYS A 21 0.32 -9.80 24.83
C CYS A 21 0.44 -10.18 23.35
N LYS A 22 1.60 -10.71 22.91
CA LYS A 22 1.78 -11.20 21.54
C LYS A 22 0.89 -12.40 21.21
N ALA A 23 0.63 -13.27 22.19
CA ALA A 23 -0.32 -14.36 22.08
C ALA A 23 -1.79 -13.93 22.21
N ARG A 24 -2.07 -12.62 22.37
CA ARG A 24 -3.40 -12.02 22.59
C ARG A 24 -4.12 -12.54 23.83
N ALA A 25 -3.39 -13.07 24.81
CA ALA A 25 -3.92 -13.56 26.07
C ALA A 25 -3.89 -12.46 27.14
N MET A 26 -4.64 -11.37 26.92
CA MET A 26 -4.60 -10.17 27.77
C MET A 26 -5.02 -10.44 29.22
N ASP A 27 -6.05 -11.27 29.46
CA ASP A 27 -6.49 -11.64 30.82
C ASP A 27 -5.36 -12.29 31.63
N LYS A 28 -4.54 -13.12 30.96
CA LYS A 28 -3.38 -13.76 31.60
C LYS A 28 -2.26 -12.75 31.84
N ALA A 29 -2.06 -11.80 30.92
CA ALA A 29 -1.06 -10.75 31.09
C ALA A 29 -1.40 -9.86 32.31
N GLU A 30 -2.68 -9.57 32.55
CA GLU A 30 -3.13 -8.86 33.75
C GLU A 30 -3.01 -9.67 35.03
N ALA A 31 -3.27 -10.99 34.97
CA ALA A 31 -3.03 -11.86 36.12
C ALA A 31 -1.57 -11.81 36.57
N ILE A 32 -0.62 -11.75 35.63
CA ILE A 32 0.81 -11.60 35.94
C ILE A 32 1.12 -10.20 36.50
N LEU A 33 0.47 -9.14 36.02
CA LEU A 33 0.60 -7.80 36.63
C LEU A 33 0.12 -7.81 38.09
N GLN A 34 -1.00 -8.48 38.37
CA GLN A 34 -1.52 -8.55 39.72
C GLN A 34 -0.64 -9.42 40.63
N GLU A 35 -0.14 -10.55 40.14
CA GLU A 35 0.82 -11.39 40.87
C GLU A 35 2.12 -10.62 41.19
N MET A 36 2.56 -9.75 40.27
CA MET A 36 3.71 -8.88 40.46
C MET A 36 3.48 -7.88 41.61
N LEU A 37 2.30 -7.25 41.67
CA LEU A 37 1.89 -6.35 42.76
C LEU A 37 1.75 -7.08 44.10
N ASP A 38 1.10 -8.25 44.11
CA ASP A 38 0.89 -9.07 45.31
C ASP A 38 2.22 -9.58 45.89
N SER A 39 3.21 -9.83 45.02
CA SER A 39 4.58 -10.22 45.39
C SER A 39 5.46 -9.02 45.81
N GLY A 40 4.91 -7.80 45.83
CA GLY A 40 5.63 -6.58 46.21
C GLY A 40 6.62 -6.07 45.16
N ILE A 41 6.57 -6.60 43.93
CA ILE A 41 7.40 -6.15 42.82
C ILE A 41 6.69 -4.97 42.14
N MET A 42 7.29 -3.79 42.16
CA MET A 42 6.64 -2.58 41.62
C MET A 42 6.72 -2.55 40.08
N PRO A 43 5.58 -2.43 39.37
CA PRO A 43 5.55 -2.22 37.93
C PRO A 43 6.25 -0.92 37.54
N ASN A 44 6.95 -0.94 36.41
CA ASN A 44 7.61 0.24 35.86
C ASN A 44 6.98 0.65 34.52
N ASN A 45 7.47 1.75 33.93
CA ASN A 45 7.00 2.22 32.63
C ASN A 45 7.04 1.15 31.54
N ASN A 46 8.03 0.26 31.55
CA ASN A 46 8.11 -0.82 30.56
C ASN A 46 6.97 -1.84 30.74
N THR A 47 6.64 -2.22 31.97
CA THR A 47 5.50 -3.11 32.29
C THR A 47 4.20 -2.54 31.71
N TYR A 48 3.92 -1.27 31.99
CA TYR A 48 2.73 -0.58 31.52
C TYR A 48 2.73 -0.39 30.00
N ASN A 49 3.87 -0.01 29.39
CA ASN A 49 4.00 0.16 27.95
C ASN A 49 3.77 -1.16 27.18
N THR A 50 4.21 -2.31 27.73
CA THR A 50 3.95 -3.64 27.14
C THR A 50 2.45 -3.97 27.16
N LEU A 51 1.76 -3.78 28.29
CA LEU A 51 0.32 -4.01 28.41
C LEU A 51 -0.48 -3.06 27.51
N LEU A 52 -0.12 -1.78 27.51
CA LEU A 52 -0.67 -0.77 26.60
C LEU A 52 -0.49 -1.22 25.15
N HIS A 53 0.70 -1.68 24.75
CA HIS A 53 0.92 -2.14 23.39
C HIS A 53 0.02 -3.34 23.04
N GLY A 54 -0.15 -4.30 23.96
CA GLY A 54 -1.05 -5.44 23.80
C GLY A 54 -2.51 -5.03 23.59
N TYR A 55 -3.03 -4.15 24.45
CA TYR A 55 -4.41 -3.66 24.36
C TYR A 55 -4.66 -2.87 23.09
N VAL A 56 -3.73 -1.98 22.76
CA VAL A 56 -3.86 -1.10 21.62
C VAL A 56 -3.73 -1.89 20.31
N SER A 57 -2.81 -2.85 20.22
CA SER A 57 -2.69 -3.75 19.05
C SER A 57 -3.93 -4.64 18.85
N SER A 58 -4.70 -4.85 19.92
CA SER A 58 -5.95 -5.61 19.90
C SER A 58 -7.19 -4.73 19.67
N GLY A 59 -7.02 -3.41 19.45
CA GLY A 59 -8.10 -2.46 19.22
C GLY A 59 -8.91 -2.09 20.47
N GLN A 60 -8.50 -2.53 21.67
CA GLN A 60 -9.22 -2.32 22.92
C GLN A 60 -8.83 -0.98 23.57
N TRP A 61 -9.27 0.12 22.96
CA TRP A 61 -8.86 1.47 23.35
C TRP A 61 -9.28 1.87 24.77
N ASN A 62 -10.45 1.45 25.23
CA ASN A 62 -10.93 1.78 26.58
C ASN A 62 -10.03 1.17 27.66
N GLU A 63 -9.59 -0.07 27.45
CA GLU A 63 -8.65 -0.74 28.35
C GLU A 63 -7.27 -0.08 28.31
N ALA A 64 -6.81 0.36 27.14
CA ALA A 64 -5.58 1.15 27.04
C ALA A 64 -5.65 2.46 27.85
N ILE A 65 -6.77 3.19 27.81
CA ILE A 65 -6.96 4.38 28.66
C ILE A 65 -6.99 3.99 30.15
N ARG A 66 -7.63 2.88 30.52
CA ARG A 66 -7.65 2.39 31.91
C ARG A 66 -6.23 2.12 32.38
N MET A 67 -5.43 1.40 31.60
CA MET A 67 -4.02 1.12 31.92
C MET A 67 -3.20 2.40 32.08
N LEU A 68 -3.43 3.43 31.25
CA LEU A 68 -2.77 4.72 31.39
C LEU A 68 -3.13 5.43 32.71
N LYS A 69 -4.38 5.32 33.16
CA LYS A 69 -4.81 5.87 34.46
C LYS A 69 -4.20 5.11 35.63
N GLU A 70 -4.07 3.79 35.53
CA GLU A 70 -3.42 2.95 36.53
C GLU A 70 -1.93 3.25 36.64
N MET A 71 -1.24 3.40 35.49
CA MET A 71 0.15 3.85 35.43
C MET A 71 0.35 5.15 36.25
N ILE A 72 -0.49 6.15 36.03
CA ILE A 72 -0.44 7.44 36.75
C ILE A 72 -0.72 7.27 38.25
N ARG A 73 -1.72 6.45 38.61
CA ARG A 73 -2.08 6.18 40.01
C ARG A 73 -0.94 5.53 40.78
N ASP A 74 -0.20 4.65 40.13
CA ASP A 74 0.90 3.89 40.71
C ASP A 74 2.21 4.71 40.73
N GLY A 75 2.12 6.02 40.48
CA GLY A 75 3.24 6.97 40.54
C GLY A 75 4.14 6.93 39.30
N GLN A 76 3.79 6.15 38.28
CA GLN A 76 4.52 6.07 37.02
C GLN A 76 3.93 7.10 36.04
N GLY A 77 4.71 8.12 35.67
CA GLY A 77 4.29 9.12 34.67
C GLY A 77 4.46 8.58 33.25
N PRO A 78 3.52 8.84 32.31
CA PRO A 78 3.70 8.50 30.90
C PRO A 78 5.00 9.09 30.35
N ASP A 79 5.83 8.25 29.75
CA ASP A 79 7.08 8.67 29.11
C ASP A 79 6.91 8.80 27.60
N VAL A 80 8.00 9.19 26.92
CA VAL A 80 8.04 9.33 25.47
C VAL A 80 7.57 8.06 24.74
N VAL A 81 7.88 6.88 25.27
CA VAL A 81 7.47 5.60 24.65
C VAL A 81 5.96 5.41 24.80
N THR A 82 5.39 5.72 25.97
CA THR A 82 3.93 5.72 26.19
C THR A 82 3.22 6.65 25.22
N TYR A 83 3.71 7.88 25.09
CA TYR A 83 3.12 8.89 24.18
C TYR A 83 3.22 8.46 22.71
N ASN A 84 4.38 7.97 22.27
CA ASN A 84 4.57 7.49 20.89
C ASN A 84 3.63 6.33 20.55
N LEU A 85 3.44 5.40 21.48
CA LEU A 85 2.53 4.27 21.30
C LEU A 85 1.07 4.74 21.11
N LEU A 86 0.62 5.69 21.93
CA LEU A 86 -0.73 6.24 21.82
C LEU A 86 -0.92 7.01 20.51
N ILE A 87 0.07 7.82 20.11
CA ILE A 87 0.03 8.59 18.86
C ILE A 87 -0.03 7.67 17.63
N ASP A 88 0.87 6.68 17.53
CA ASP A 88 0.94 5.74 16.39
C ASP A 88 -0.39 5.00 16.19
N ASN A 89 -1.00 4.57 17.28
CA ASN A 89 -2.25 3.81 17.21
C ASN A 89 -3.49 4.65 17.00
N LEU A 90 -3.59 5.83 17.61
CA LEU A 90 -4.65 6.79 17.28
C LEU A 90 -4.61 7.13 15.79
N TRP A 91 -3.41 7.20 15.20
CA TRP A 91 -3.26 7.36 13.77
C TRP A 91 -3.72 6.16 12.96
N LYS A 92 -3.28 4.95 13.29
CA LYS A 92 -3.73 3.72 12.62
C LYS A 92 -5.25 3.53 12.73
N GLY A 93 -5.86 4.00 13.81
CA GLY A 93 -7.31 4.02 14.01
C GLY A 93 -8.05 5.20 13.35
N GLY A 94 -7.37 6.06 12.59
CA GLY A 94 -7.97 7.21 11.89
C GLY A 94 -8.37 8.40 12.78
N ARG A 95 -7.97 8.41 14.06
CA ARG A 95 -8.31 9.43 15.07
C ARG A 95 -7.25 10.54 15.11
N CYS A 96 -7.05 11.17 13.96
CA CYS A 96 -6.04 12.20 13.65
C CYS A 96 -5.92 13.33 14.68
N THR A 97 -7.08 13.92 15.01
CA THR A 97 -7.17 15.12 15.85
C THR A 97 -6.81 14.82 17.29
N GLU A 98 -7.09 13.61 17.77
CA GLU A 98 -6.71 13.18 19.09
C GLU A 98 -5.23 12.82 19.17
N ALA A 99 -4.67 12.20 18.12
CA ALA A 99 -3.23 11.97 18.04
C ALA A 99 -2.46 13.30 18.19
N ARG A 100 -2.96 14.38 17.56
CA ARG A 100 -2.39 15.72 17.74
C ARG A 100 -2.54 16.26 19.16
N LYS A 101 -3.72 16.12 19.78
CA LYS A 101 -3.92 16.53 21.19
C LYS A 101 -2.98 15.79 22.16
N ILE A 102 -2.72 14.51 21.92
CA ILE A 102 -1.78 13.72 22.71
C ILE A 102 -0.35 14.23 22.54
N PHE A 103 0.05 14.59 21.31
CA PHE A 103 1.33 15.25 21.05
C PHE A 103 1.45 16.61 21.76
N ASP A 104 0.45 17.48 21.64
CA ASP A 104 0.48 18.79 22.31
C ASP A 104 0.53 18.63 23.84
N SER A 105 -0.17 17.61 24.38
CA SER A 105 -0.10 17.26 25.80
C SER A 105 1.28 16.78 26.23
N MET A 106 1.96 15.96 25.40
CA MET A 106 3.33 15.51 25.63
C MET A 106 4.27 16.71 25.80
N VAL A 107 4.22 17.65 24.86
CA VAL A 107 5.04 18.88 24.88
C VAL A 107 4.71 19.73 26.10
N HIS A 108 3.43 19.96 26.41
CA HIS A 108 3.02 20.78 27.55
C HIS A 108 3.45 20.19 28.91
N LYS A 109 3.53 18.86 29.03
CA LYS A 109 4.04 18.18 30.23
C LYS A 109 5.57 18.12 30.29
N GLY A 110 6.27 18.79 29.39
CA GLY A 110 7.74 18.88 29.38
C GLY A 110 8.44 17.62 28.85
N GLN A 111 7.72 16.66 28.27
CA GLN A 111 8.32 15.53 27.58
C GLN A 111 8.83 16.01 26.21
N LYS A 112 10.12 15.77 25.92
CA LYS A 112 10.72 16.19 24.65
C LYS A 112 10.36 15.18 23.56
N PRO A 113 9.72 15.60 22.45
CA PRO A 113 9.51 14.75 21.30
C PRO A 113 10.83 14.20 20.77
N THR A 114 10.76 13.00 20.21
CA THR A 114 11.90 12.34 19.55
C THR A 114 11.66 12.24 18.05
N ALA A 115 12.70 11.88 17.29
CA ALA A 115 12.54 11.61 15.86
C ALA A 115 11.42 10.59 15.60
N SER A 116 11.27 9.55 16.44
CA SER A 116 10.20 8.56 16.34
C SER A 116 8.80 9.16 16.53
N THR A 117 8.67 10.15 17.43
CA THR A 117 7.41 10.88 17.66
C THR A 117 6.97 11.62 16.40
N TYR A 118 7.87 12.41 15.81
CA TYR A 118 7.61 13.15 14.58
C TYR A 118 7.33 12.23 13.41
N ILE A 119 8.16 11.19 13.21
CA ILE A 119 7.97 10.21 12.12
C ILE A 119 6.58 9.57 12.17
N SER A 120 6.10 9.18 13.36
CA SER A 120 4.78 8.58 13.52
C SER A 120 3.65 9.54 13.11
N LEU A 121 3.76 10.82 13.53
CA LEU A 121 2.81 11.85 13.12
C LEU A 121 2.88 12.14 11.62
N LEU A 122 4.09 12.27 11.06
CA LEU A 122 4.31 12.54 9.65
C LEU A 122 3.73 11.42 8.78
N GLN A 123 3.95 10.15 9.15
CA GLN A 123 3.35 9.01 8.46
C GLN A 123 1.81 9.06 8.50
N GLY A 124 1.23 9.48 9.63
CA GLY A 124 -0.20 9.68 9.79
C GLY A 124 -0.77 10.76 8.87
N TYR A 125 -0.18 11.96 8.89
CA TYR A 125 -0.60 13.07 8.03
C TYR A 125 -0.35 12.79 6.54
N ALA A 126 0.75 12.11 6.21
CA ALA A 126 1.05 11.63 4.86
C ALA A 126 -0.01 10.64 4.34
N THR A 127 -0.53 9.77 5.21
CA THR A 127 -1.58 8.80 4.85
C THR A 127 -2.94 9.47 4.69
N LYS A 128 -3.24 10.49 5.51
CA LYS A 128 -4.45 11.30 5.41
C LYS A 128 -4.47 12.24 4.19
N GLY A 129 -3.28 12.64 3.70
CA GLY A 129 -3.14 13.61 2.62
C GLY A 129 -3.14 15.07 3.06
N ASP A 130 -2.98 15.32 4.36
CA ASP A 130 -2.96 16.67 4.94
C ASP A 130 -1.51 17.20 4.94
N LEU A 131 -1.06 17.57 3.73
CA LEU A 131 0.34 17.90 3.45
C LEU A 131 0.78 19.23 4.09
N ALA A 132 -0.16 20.14 4.38
CA ALA A 132 0.12 21.39 5.07
C ALA A 132 0.60 21.13 6.50
N GLU A 133 -0.12 20.30 7.25
CA GLU A 133 0.24 19.94 8.62
C GLU A 133 1.49 19.05 8.67
N MET A 134 1.68 18.19 7.66
CA MET A 134 2.93 17.43 7.50
C MET A 134 4.15 18.36 7.38
N ASN A 135 4.08 19.41 6.55
CA ASN A 135 5.18 20.37 6.43
C ASN A 135 5.38 21.17 7.73
N HIS A 136 4.29 21.57 8.40
CA HIS A 136 4.39 22.26 9.69
C HIS A 136 5.12 21.42 10.74
N LEU A 137 4.85 20.11 10.81
CA LEU A 137 5.56 19.20 11.71
C LEU A 137 7.04 19.03 11.36
N ILE A 138 7.41 19.10 10.08
CA ILE A 138 8.81 19.06 9.65
C ILE A 138 9.54 20.33 10.09
N ASP A 139 8.90 21.50 9.94
CA ASP A 139 9.45 22.77 10.41
C ASP A 139 9.63 22.75 11.93
N MET A 140 8.65 22.23 12.67
CA MET A 140 8.76 22.03 14.12
C MET A 140 9.91 21.07 14.50
N MET A 141 10.05 19.94 13.78
CA MET A 141 11.12 18.97 14.04
C MET A 141 12.52 19.60 13.90
N VAL A 142 12.70 20.45 12.87
CA VAL A 142 13.95 21.18 12.65
C VAL A 142 14.18 22.27 13.71
N GLN A 143 13.12 23.00 14.10
CA GLN A 143 13.18 24.02 15.17
C GLN A 143 13.54 23.42 16.53
N ASP A 144 13.07 22.20 16.82
CA ASP A 144 13.40 21.44 18.02
C ASP A 144 14.83 20.85 17.99
N GLY A 145 15.59 21.12 16.92
CA GLY A 145 16.98 20.68 16.76
C GLY A 145 17.13 19.22 16.37
N ILE A 146 16.04 18.56 15.92
CA ILE A 146 16.08 17.17 15.48
C ILE A 146 16.37 17.14 13.97
N PRO A 147 17.53 16.61 13.55
CA PRO A 147 17.90 16.63 12.14
C PRO A 147 17.01 15.71 11.31
N LEU A 148 16.71 16.13 10.08
CA LEU A 148 16.02 15.29 9.11
C LEU A 148 16.87 14.07 8.77
N ASN A 149 16.22 12.92 8.66
CA ASN A 149 16.85 11.68 8.25
C ASN A 149 16.22 11.16 6.95
N HIS A 150 16.82 10.13 6.37
CA HIS A 150 16.35 9.50 5.14
C HIS A 150 14.86 9.07 5.22
N HIS A 151 14.39 8.68 6.41
CA HIS A 151 13.02 8.21 6.57
C HIS A 151 12.00 9.35 6.42
N VAL A 152 12.28 10.54 6.97
CA VAL A 152 11.41 11.72 6.81
C VAL A 152 11.27 12.12 5.35
N PHE A 153 12.38 12.17 4.60
CA PHE A 153 12.34 12.45 3.17
C PHE A 153 11.54 11.38 2.40
N ASN A 154 11.69 10.10 2.74
CA ASN A 154 10.90 9.03 2.11
C ASN A 154 9.40 9.19 2.36
N ILE A 155 8.99 9.57 3.58
CA ILE A 155 7.60 9.88 3.91
C ILE A 155 7.09 11.01 3.02
N GLN A 156 7.83 12.12 2.93
CA GLN A 156 7.45 13.25 2.09
C GLN A 156 7.31 12.85 0.61
N ILE A 157 8.31 12.18 0.03
CA ILE A 157 8.29 11.74 -1.37
C ILE A 157 7.07 10.84 -1.62
N SER A 158 6.83 9.85 -0.75
CA SER A 158 5.67 8.97 -0.88
C SER A 158 4.35 9.72 -0.70
N ALA A 159 4.27 10.70 0.21
CA ALA A 159 3.07 11.48 0.45
C ALA A 159 2.70 12.29 -0.80
N TYR A 160 3.63 13.11 -1.30
CA TYR A 160 3.42 13.94 -2.48
C TYR A 160 3.11 13.11 -3.73
N ALA A 161 3.86 12.02 -3.97
CA ALA A 161 3.62 11.14 -5.12
C ALA A 161 2.27 10.39 -5.05
N LYS A 162 1.80 9.99 -3.86
CA LYS A 162 0.49 9.33 -3.71
C LYS A 162 -0.67 10.29 -3.98
N HIS A 163 -0.52 11.56 -3.62
CA HIS A 163 -1.54 12.60 -3.77
C HIS A 163 -1.45 13.35 -5.12
N GLY A 164 -0.67 12.85 -6.08
CA GLY A 164 -0.57 13.39 -7.44
C GLY A 164 0.31 14.64 -7.58
N MET A 165 0.96 15.08 -6.50
CA MET A 165 1.86 16.25 -6.48
C MET A 165 3.30 15.82 -6.82
N VAL A 166 3.49 15.34 -8.06
CA VAL A 166 4.76 14.70 -8.46
C VAL A 166 5.93 15.68 -8.57
N ASP A 167 5.68 16.94 -8.91
CA ASP A 167 6.74 17.96 -9.00
C ASP A 167 7.34 18.28 -7.63
N GLU A 168 6.50 18.36 -6.60
CA GLU A 168 6.91 18.48 -5.22
C GLU A 168 7.67 17.22 -4.76
N ALA A 169 7.20 16.03 -5.13
CA ALA A 169 7.91 14.78 -4.84
C ALA A 169 9.33 14.78 -5.45
N MET A 170 9.48 15.24 -6.69
CA MET A 170 10.77 15.40 -7.38
C MET A 170 11.67 16.46 -6.71
N LEU A 171 11.08 17.56 -6.24
CA LEU A 171 11.81 18.59 -5.49
C LEU A 171 12.36 18.02 -4.18
N ILE A 172 11.55 17.26 -3.43
CA ILE A 172 12.01 16.61 -2.19
C ILE A 172 13.06 15.54 -2.50
N PHE A 173 12.89 14.76 -3.56
CA PHE A 173 13.89 13.78 -4.02
C PHE A 173 15.25 14.44 -4.32
N SER A 174 15.23 15.59 -4.99
CA SER A 174 16.43 16.38 -5.27
C SER A 174 17.07 16.92 -3.98
N LYS A 175 16.25 17.39 -3.02
CA LYS A 175 16.73 17.84 -1.70
C LYS A 175 17.38 16.69 -0.91
N LEU A 176 16.85 15.47 -0.97
CA LEU A 176 17.44 14.29 -0.34
C LEU A 176 18.89 14.09 -0.83
N GLN A 177 19.11 14.17 -2.15
CA GLN A 177 20.44 14.03 -2.75
C GLN A 177 21.38 15.18 -2.35
N GLN A 178 20.88 16.42 -2.30
CA GLN A 178 21.65 17.60 -1.88
C GLN A 178 22.12 17.52 -0.42
N HIS A 179 21.34 16.86 0.45
CA HIS A 179 21.72 16.61 1.85
C HIS A 179 22.72 15.45 2.00
N GLY A 180 23.20 14.86 0.89
CA GLY A 180 24.18 13.78 0.89
C GLY A 180 23.59 12.39 1.15
N PHE A 181 22.26 12.27 1.23
CA PHE A 181 21.61 10.96 1.30
C PHE A 181 21.57 10.33 -0.09
N ARG A 182 21.85 9.02 -0.16
CA ARG A 182 21.69 8.25 -1.40
C ARG A 182 20.25 7.76 -1.49
N PRO A 183 19.49 8.09 -2.56
CA PRO A 183 18.17 7.50 -2.76
C PRO A 183 18.27 5.99 -2.85
N ASN A 184 17.28 5.29 -2.33
CA ASN A 184 17.21 3.83 -2.42
C ASN A 184 16.20 3.38 -3.50
N VAL A 185 16.10 2.07 -3.71
CA VAL A 185 15.15 1.45 -4.65
C VAL A 185 13.70 1.91 -4.40
N VAL A 186 13.30 2.10 -3.14
CA VAL A 186 11.94 2.53 -2.77
C VAL A 186 11.70 3.99 -3.20
N ASN A 187 12.66 4.89 -3.01
CA ASN A 187 12.54 6.28 -3.45
C ASN A 187 12.38 6.36 -4.97
N TYR A 188 13.22 5.64 -5.72
CA TYR A 188 13.12 5.60 -7.18
C TYR A 188 11.80 5.01 -7.65
N ALA A 189 11.40 3.85 -7.14
CA ALA A 189 10.13 3.22 -7.51
C ALA A 189 8.92 4.13 -7.22
N THR A 190 8.94 4.84 -6.09
CA THR A 190 7.87 5.78 -5.71
C THR A 190 7.76 6.97 -6.66
N VAL A 191 8.89 7.56 -7.04
CA VAL A 191 8.94 8.70 -7.96
C VAL A 191 8.58 8.26 -9.39
N ILE A 192 9.10 7.12 -9.84
CA ILE A 192 8.76 6.51 -11.14
C ILE A 192 7.26 6.29 -11.23
N ASP A 193 6.66 5.67 -10.21
CA ASP A 193 5.22 5.45 -10.14
C ASP A 193 4.42 6.76 -10.17
N GLY A 194 4.83 7.75 -9.38
CA GLY A 194 4.21 9.08 -9.37
C GLY A 194 4.25 9.76 -10.73
N LEU A 195 5.39 9.71 -11.42
CA LEU A 195 5.58 10.29 -12.76
C LEU A 195 4.74 9.57 -13.82
N CYS A 196 4.66 8.24 -13.76
CA CYS A 196 3.81 7.45 -14.65
C CYS A 196 2.33 7.76 -14.44
N ARG A 197 1.85 7.86 -13.20
CA ARG A 197 0.46 8.25 -12.89
C ARG A 197 0.14 9.69 -13.29
N ALA A 198 1.13 10.58 -13.31
CA ALA A 198 1.00 11.95 -13.79
C ALA A 198 1.08 12.07 -15.34
N GLY A 199 1.15 10.96 -16.08
CA GLY A 199 1.24 10.98 -17.54
C GLY A 199 2.60 11.43 -18.08
N ARG A 200 3.67 11.34 -17.27
CA ARG A 200 5.04 11.73 -17.61
C ARG A 200 6.00 10.53 -17.62
N PRO A 201 5.73 9.45 -18.38
CA PRO A 201 6.56 8.24 -18.35
C PRO A 201 7.97 8.44 -18.92
N ASP A 202 8.20 9.46 -19.76
CA ASP A 202 9.56 9.78 -20.25
C ASP A 202 10.46 10.35 -19.13
N ASP A 203 9.91 11.17 -18.24
CA ASP A 203 10.63 11.64 -17.04
C ASP A 203 10.87 10.48 -16.08
N ALA A 204 9.88 9.57 -15.93
CA ALA A 204 10.02 8.35 -15.15
C ALA A 204 11.15 7.47 -15.67
N MET A 205 11.28 7.33 -17.00
CA MET A 205 12.35 6.58 -17.65
C MET A 205 13.73 7.20 -17.37
N THR A 206 13.82 8.52 -17.30
CA THR A 206 15.06 9.21 -16.91
C THR A 206 15.47 8.84 -15.50
N GLN A 207 14.53 8.77 -14.56
CA GLN A 207 14.81 8.31 -13.18
C GLN A 207 15.20 6.83 -13.14
N PHE A 208 14.57 5.99 -13.96
CA PHE A 208 14.92 4.58 -14.08
C PHE A 208 16.34 4.36 -14.60
N TYR A 209 16.78 5.12 -15.60
CA TYR A 209 18.18 5.05 -16.06
C TYR A 209 19.16 5.56 -15.01
N GLN A 210 18.81 6.61 -14.27
CA GLN A 210 19.65 7.10 -13.17
C GLN A 210 19.78 6.04 -12.07
N MET A 211 18.70 5.36 -11.70
CA MET A 211 18.69 4.25 -10.75
C MET A 211 19.69 3.15 -11.16
N ASN A 212 19.65 2.72 -12.43
CA ASN A 212 20.58 1.72 -12.97
C ASN A 212 22.03 2.21 -12.93
N LYS A 213 22.28 3.49 -13.29
CA LYS A 213 23.61 4.10 -13.27
C LYS A 213 24.22 4.14 -11.87
N GLU A 214 23.38 4.30 -10.84
CA GLU A 214 23.80 4.26 -9.43
C GLU A 214 23.98 2.83 -8.89
N GLY A 215 23.82 1.80 -9.73
CA GLY A 215 24.00 0.39 -9.38
C GLY A 215 22.83 -0.20 -8.57
N LEU A 216 21.68 0.47 -8.55
CA LEU A 216 20.48 -0.03 -7.91
C LEU A 216 19.69 -0.89 -8.89
N SER A 217 19.42 -2.14 -8.52
CA SER A 217 18.60 -3.04 -9.34
C SER A 217 17.12 -2.65 -9.26
N PRO A 218 16.46 -2.32 -10.39
CA PRO A 218 15.03 -2.07 -10.42
C PRO A 218 14.24 -3.30 -9.98
N ASN A 219 13.16 -3.07 -9.25
CA ASN A 219 12.24 -4.12 -8.82
C ASN A 219 11.06 -4.25 -9.80
N ILE A 220 10.22 -5.27 -9.60
CA ILE A 220 9.00 -5.49 -10.38
C ILE A 220 8.08 -4.26 -10.39
N HIS A 221 7.99 -3.51 -9.29
CA HIS A 221 7.15 -2.32 -9.21
C HIS A 221 7.62 -1.22 -10.16
N ALA A 222 8.93 -0.93 -10.24
CA ALA A 222 9.46 0.08 -11.15
C ALA A 222 9.16 -0.26 -12.63
N PHE A 223 9.35 -1.53 -13.02
CA PHE A 223 8.99 -2.00 -14.37
C PHE A 223 7.49 -1.90 -14.62
N THR A 224 6.66 -2.36 -13.69
CA THR A 224 5.20 -2.36 -13.81
C THR A 224 4.66 -0.94 -13.97
N SER A 225 5.14 0.01 -13.14
CA SER A 225 4.74 1.42 -13.23
C SER A 225 5.14 2.03 -14.57
N LEU A 226 6.36 1.76 -15.08
CA LEU A 226 6.79 2.27 -16.39
C LEU A 226 5.98 1.67 -17.54
N ILE A 227 5.78 0.36 -17.55
CA ILE A 227 5.00 -0.35 -18.57
C ILE A 227 3.58 0.21 -18.59
N HIS A 228 2.92 0.28 -17.43
CA HIS A 228 1.58 0.87 -17.33
C HIS A 228 1.55 2.34 -17.76
N GLY A 229 2.55 3.14 -17.36
CA GLY A 229 2.65 4.55 -17.74
C GLY A 229 2.81 4.75 -19.25
N PHE A 230 3.66 3.94 -19.91
CA PHE A 230 3.83 4.01 -21.36
C PHE A 230 2.59 3.47 -22.10
N SER A 231 1.97 2.39 -21.62
CA SER A 231 0.70 1.86 -22.15
C SER A 231 -0.43 2.90 -22.06
N ALA A 232 -0.56 3.59 -20.92
CA ALA A 232 -1.57 4.62 -20.73
C ALA A 232 -1.37 5.84 -21.66
N CYS A 233 -0.13 6.11 -22.06
CA CYS A 233 0.22 7.17 -23.01
C CYS A 233 0.21 6.71 -24.49
N GLY A 234 -0.19 5.48 -24.80
CA GLY A 234 -0.19 4.94 -26.17
C GLY A 234 1.21 4.85 -26.78
N LYS A 235 2.22 4.51 -25.97
CA LYS A 235 3.62 4.34 -26.38
C LYS A 235 4.03 2.86 -26.22
N TRP A 236 3.29 1.96 -26.85
CA TRP A 236 3.45 0.52 -26.68
C TRP A 236 4.87 0.02 -27.01
N GLU A 237 5.59 0.63 -27.97
CA GLU A 237 6.95 0.18 -28.35
C GLU A 237 7.90 0.25 -27.15
N LYS A 238 7.75 1.30 -26.34
CA LYS A 238 8.56 1.47 -25.13
C LYS A 238 8.13 0.50 -24.03
N ALA A 239 6.82 0.26 -23.90
CA ALA A 239 6.28 -0.70 -22.94
C ALA A 239 6.74 -2.14 -23.26
N GLU A 240 6.71 -2.54 -24.54
CA GLU A 240 7.18 -3.83 -25.01
C GLU A 240 8.70 -3.99 -24.79
N LYS A 241 9.50 -2.97 -25.11
CA LYS A 241 10.94 -3.02 -24.85
C LYS A 241 11.25 -3.22 -23.36
N LEU A 242 10.51 -2.54 -22.48
CA LEU A 242 10.64 -2.70 -21.03
C LEU A 242 10.21 -4.09 -20.55
N PHE A 243 9.20 -4.68 -21.17
CA PHE A 243 8.75 -6.04 -20.90
C PHE A 243 9.83 -7.08 -21.20
N TYR A 244 10.48 -7.00 -22.37
CA TYR A 244 11.58 -7.90 -22.68
C TYR A 244 12.81 -7.63 -21.79
N GLU A 245 13.12 -6.36 -21.47
CA GLU A 245 14.18 -6.05 -20.51
C GLU A 245 13.90 -6.64 -19.10
N MET A 246 12.63 -6.65 -18.68
CA MET A 246 12.19 -7.29 -17.43
C MET A 246 12.44 -8.80 -17.45
N LEU A 247 12.12 -9.46 -18.57
CA LEU A 247 12.36 -10.90 -18.77
C LEU A 247 13.86 -11.25 -18.82
N ASP A 248 14.66 -10.46 -19.52
CA ASP A 248 16.12 -10.66 -19.65
C ASP A 248 16.83 -10.54 -18.28
N ARG A 249 16.27 -9.74 -17.37
CA ARG A 249 16.74 -9.62 -15.98
C ARG A 249 16.21 -10.73 -15.05
N GLY A 250 15.45 -11.67 -15.57
CA GLY A 250 14.85 -12.77 -14.80
C GLY A 250 13.71 -12.34 -13.87
N ILE A 251 13.15 -11.15 -14.07
CA ILE A 251 12.01 -10.66 -13.29
C ILE A 251 10.74 -11.21 -13.95
N ARG A 252 9.95 -11.97 -13.20
CA ARG A 252 8.74 -12.61 -13.72
C ARG A 252 7.59 -11.60 -13.82
N PRO A 253 7.02 -11.35 -15.01
CA PRO A 253 5.81 -10.54 -15.14
C PRO A 253 4.62 -11.25 -14.51
N ASP A 254 3.75 -10.46 -13.87
CA ASP A 254 2.47 -10.92 -13.37
C ASP A 254 1.34 -10.60 -14.36
N VAL A 255 0.11 -10.97 -13.99
CA VAL A 255 -1.09 -10.73 -14.80
C VAL A 255 -1.21 -9.24 -15.17
N THR A 256 -0.90 -8.33 -14.25
CA THR A 256 -1.11 -6.89 -14.46
C THR A 256 -0.19 -6.31 -15.52
N VAL A 257 1.04 -6.82 -15.63
CA VAL A 257 1.99 -6.41 -16.66
C VAL A 257 1.52 -6.85 -18.05
N PHE A 258 1.09 -8.12 -18.18
CA PHE A 258 0.57 -8.65 -19.45
C PHE A 258 -0.66 -7.86 -19.90
N THR A 259 -1.65 -7.70 -19.02
CA THR A 259 -2.90 -7.01 -19.37
C THR A 259 -2.67 -5.55 -19.76
N ALA A 260 -1.73 -4.85 -19.12
CA ALA A 260 -1.41 -3.47 -19.44
C ALA A 260 -0.83 -3.29 -20.86
N ILE A 261 0.03 -4.21 -21.31
CA ILE A 261 0.62 -4.13 -22.67
C ILE A 261 -0.42 -4.57 -23.70
N MET A 262 -1.16 -5.64 -23.43
CA MET A 262 -2.23 -6.12 -24.30
C MET A 262 -3.30 -5.02 -24.53
N ASP A 263 -3.73 -4.33 -23.47
CA ASP A 263 -4.70 -3.24 -23.58
C ASP A 263 -4.18 -2.08 -24.45
N SER A 264 -2.89 -1.70 -24.30
CA SER A 264 -2.25 -0.71 -25.16
C SER A 264 -2.25 -1.15 -26.63
N LEU A 265 -1.84 -2.40 -26.90
CA LEU A 265 -1.80 -2.95 -28.26
C LEU A 265 -3.20 -3.02 -28.88
N CYS A 266 -4.21 -3.44 -28.13
CA CYS A 266 -5.59 -3.48 -28.58
C CYS A 266 -6.14 -2.08 -28.91
N LYS A 267 -5.83 -1.07 -28.09
CA LYS A 267 -6.22 0.33 -28.35
C LYS A 267 -5.60 0.91 -29.62
N GLU A 268 -4.43 0.42 -30.00
CA GLU A 268 -3.74 0.81 -31.24
C GLU A 268 -4.11 -0.09 -32.43
N GLY A 269 -5.05 -1.02 -32.27
CA GLY A 269 -5.51 -1.93 -33.32
C GLY A 269 -4.57 -3.09 -33.61
N ARG A 270 -3.51 -3.28 -32.82
CA ARG A 270 -2.48 -4.32 -32.99
C ARG A 270 -2.86 -5.61 -32.27
N VAL A 271 -4.10 -6.07 -32.50
CA VAL A 271 -4.73 -7.17 -31.75
C VAL A 271 -3.99 -8.50 -31.91
N MET A 272 -3.36 -8.75 -33.05
CA MET A 272 -2.57 -9.98 -33.26
C MET A 272 -1.35 -10.06 -32.34
N GLU A 273 -0.74 -8.93 -32.01
CA GLU A 273 0.40 -8.90 -31.07
C GLU A 273 -0.08 -9.02 -29.63
N ALA A 274 -1.24 -8.46 -29.31
CA ALA A 274 -1.91 -8.71 -28.04
C ALA A 274 -2.23 -10.21 -27.86
N GLN A 275 -2.64 -10.91 -28.93
CA GLN A 275 -2.88 -12.36 -28.91
C GLN A 275 -1.58 -13.14 -28.65
N ASN A 276 -0.47 -12.76 -29.30
CA ASN A 276 0.82 -13.39 -29.04
C ASN A 276 1.25 -13.23 -27.56
N LEU A 277 0.98 -12.07 -26.94
CA LEU A 277 1.23 -11.86 -25.51
C LEU A 277 0.28 -12.67 -24.61
N PHE A 278 -0.98 -12.81 -25.00
CA PHE A 278 -1.95 -13.66 -24.29
C PHE A 278 -1.53 -15.15 -24.30
N ASP A 279 -1.02 -15.62 -25.44
CA ASP A 279 -0.50 -16.98 -25.58
C ASP A 279 0.79 -17.16 -24.77
N LEU A 280 1.70 -16.17 -24.81
CA LEU A 280 2.92 -16.15 -24.00
C LEU A 280 2.61 -16.18 -22.50
N MET A 281 1.62 -15.41 -22.05
CA MET A 281 1.15 -15.39 -20.65
C MET A 281 0.77 -16.81 -20.19
N THR A 282 -0.02 -17.51 -21.00
CA THR A 282 -0.45 -18.89 -20.74
C THR A 282 0.74 -19.85 -20.74
N CYS A 283 1.65 -19.74 -21.72
CA CYS A 283 2.84 -20.59 -21.82
C CYS A 283 3.84 -20.38 -20.67
N ALA A 284 3.91 -19.15 -20.14
CA ALA A 284 4.74 -18.81 -18.99
C ALA A 284 4.16 -19.28 -17.64
N GLY A 285 2.96 -19.90 -17.65
CA GLY A 285 2.28 -20.37 -16.44
C GLY A 285 1.60 -19.25 -15.65
N VAL A 286 1.38 -18.08 -16.26
CA VAL A 286 0.58 -17.00 -15.70
C VAL A 286 -0.85 -17.19 -16.21
N ASN A 287 -1.79 -17.53 -15.34
CA ASN A 287 -3.16 -17.82 -15.78
C ASN A 287 -3.90 -16.52 -16.13
N PRO A 288 -4.48 -16.41 -17.35
CA PRO A 288 -5.34 -15.30 -17.70
C PRO A 288 -6.54 -15.17 -16.75
N ASP A 289 -6.84 -13.96 -16.33
CA ASP A 289 -7.98 -13.63 -15.47
C ASP A 289 -9.13 -12.98 -16.25
N VAL A 290 -10.19 -12.60 -15.54
CA VAL A 290 -11.37 -11.92 -16.11
C VAL A 290 -10.96 -10.67 -16.91
N VAL A 291 -10.02 -9.89 -16.38
CA VAL A 291 -9.53 -8.66 -17.02
C VAL A 291 -8.79 -8.99 -18.32
N SER A 292 -7.94 -10.01 -18.29
CA SER A 292 -7.15 -10.47 -19.45
C SER A 292 -8.04 -10.86 -20.64
N TYR A 293 -9.08 -11.68 -20.39
CA TYR A 293 -10.06 -12.05 -21.41
C TYR A 293 -10.88 -10.85 -21.89
N THR A 294 -11.35 -10.00 -20.97
CA THR A 294 -12.13 -8.81 -21.33
C THR A 294 -11.34 -7.85 -22.22
N THR A 295 -10.05 -7.66 -21.96
CA THR A 295 -9.14 -6.86 -22.79
C THR A 295 -9.05 -7.41 -24.21
N MET A 296 -8.86 -8.73 -24.37
CA MET A 296 -8.80 -9.37 -25.68
C MET A 296 -10.14 -9.32 -26.44
N ILE A 297 -11.25 -9.59 -25.74
CA ILE A 297 -12.61 -9.48 -26.29
C ILE A 297 -12.84 -8.07 -26.84
N ARG A 298 -12.51 -7.04 -26.05
CA ARG A 298 -12.62 -5.64 -26.48
C ARG A 298 -11.74 -5.35 -27.70
N GLY A 299 -10.51 -5.86 -27.71
CA GLY A 299 -9.59 -5.71 -28.84
C GLY A 299 -10.13 -6.32 -30.12
N TYR A 300 -10.65 -7.54 -30.09
CA TYR A 300 -11.23 -8.17 -31.28
C TYR A 300 -12.49 -7.47 -31.78
N ILE A 301 -13.32 -6.94 -30.87
CA ILE A 301 -14.48 -6.11 -31.23
C ILE A 301 -14.03 -4.81 -31.91
N SER A 302 -12.98 -4.15 -31.43
CA SER A 302 -12.52 -2.88 -32.02
C SER A 302 -12.00 -3.01 -33.46
N VAL A 303 -11.51 -4.19 -33.84
CA VAL A 303 -11.10 -4.52 -35.22
C VAL A 303 -12.19 -5.21 -36.04
N GLY A 304 -13.43 -5.28 -35.53
CA GLY A 304 -14.59 -5.85 -36.23
C GLY A 304 -14.60 -7.38 -36.35
N GLN A 305 -13.87 -8.08 -35.48
CA GLN A 305 -13.79 -9.55 -35.45
C GLN A 305 -14.65 -10.13 -34.32
N MET A 306 -15.97 -9.92 -34.37
CA MET A 306 -16.87 -10.43 -33.33
C MET A 306 -16.81 -11.95 -33.15
N ASP A 307 -16.68 -12.73 -34.23
CA ASP A 307 -16.69 -14.20 -34.12
C ASP A 307 -15.54 -14.72 -33.23
N VAL A 308 -14.41 -14.01 -33.20
CA VAL A 308 -13.27 -14.35 -32.34
C VAL A 308 -13.53 -13.91 -30.89
N SER A 309 -14.15 -12.75 -30.69
CA SER A 309 -14.48 -12.26 -29.34
C SER A 309 -15.50 -13.16 -28.64
N ILE A 310 -16.50 -13.69 -29.36
CA ILE A 310 -17.48 -14.65 -28.82
C ILE A 310 -16.77 -15.96 -28.42
N LYS A 311 -15.87 -16.48 -29.26
CA LYS A 311 -15.08 -17.69 -28.92
C LYS A 311 -14.21 -17.49 -27.68
N LEU A 312 -13.62 -16.29 -27.51
CA LEU A 312 -12.86 -15.96 -26.30
C LEU A 312 -13.76 -15.90 -25.06
N PHE A 313 -14.96 -15.36 -25.18
CA PHE A 313 -15.96 -15.36 -24.11
C PHE A 313 -16.37 -16.78 -23.72
N ASP A 314 -16.67 -17.65 -24.68
CA ASP A 314 -17.00 -19.05 -24.42
C ASP A 314 -15.84 -19.79 -23.75
N THR A 315 -14.61 -19.53 -24.20
CA THR A 315 -13.39 -20.10 -23.60
C THR A 315 -13.22 -19.66 -22.14
N MET A 316 -13.43 -18.38 -21.86
CA MET A 316 -13.39 -17.82 -20.50
C MET A 316 -14.37 -18.55 -19.56
N VAL A 317 -15.60 -18.77 -20.01
CA VAL A 317 -16.63 -19.50 -19.25
C VAL A 317 -16.24 -20.98 -19.08
N ALA A 318 -15.70 -21.62 -20.12
CA ALA A 318 -15.29 -23.02 -20.08
C ALA A 318 -14.13 -23.29 -19.11
N VAL A 319 -13.21 -22.32 -18.94
CA VAL A 319 -12.11 -22.39 -17.96
C VAL A 319 -12.60 -22.08 -16.52
N GLY A 320 -13.89 -21.79 -16.34
CA GLY A 320 -14.52 -21.59 -15.04
C GLY A 320 -14.41 -20.16 -14.50
N LEU A 321 -13.92 -19.21 -15.31
CA LEU A 321 -13.97 -17.79 -14.96
C LEU A 321 -15.41 -17.29 -15.11
N LYS A 322 -15.84 -16.44 -14.18
CA LYS A 322 -17.17 -15.83 -14.22
C LYS A 322 -17.06 -14.46 -14.90
N PRO A 323 -17.66 -14.28 -16.08
CA PRO A 323 -17.72 -12.97 -16.71
C PRO A 323 -18.36 -11.95 -15.78
N ASP A 324 -17.76 -10.76 -15.73
CA ASP A 324 -18.25 -9.64 -14.95
C ASP A 324 -19.13 -8.72 -15.79
N PHE A 325 -19.66 -7.68 -15.15
CA PHE A 325 -20.48 -6.68 -15.80
C PHE A 325 -19.76 -5.99 -16.96
N VAL A 326 -18.45 -5.73 -16.82
CA VAL A 326 -17.64 -5.08 -17.85
C VAL A 326 -17.52 -5.97 -19.09
N THR A 327 -17.36 -7.28 -18.90
CA THR A 327 -17.28 -8.28 -19.98
C THR A 327 -18.57 -8.29 -20.80
N TYR A 328 -19.73 -8.41 -20.14
CA TYR A 328 -21.03 -8.44 -20.80
C TYR A 328 -21.31 -7.13 -21.56
N ASN A 329 -21.09 -5.98 -20.93
CA ASN A 329 -21.30 -4.69 -21.61
C ASN A 329 -20.39 -4.51 -22.81
N THR A 330 -19.12 -4.94 -22.71
CA THR A 330 -18.17 -4.85 -23.85
C THR A 330 -18.69 -5.63 -25.06
N LEU A 331 -19.25 -6.83 -24.86
CA LEU A 331 -19.86 -7.62 -25.93
C LEU A 331 -21.18 -7.01 -26.44
N LEU A 332 -22.05 -6.55 -25.53
CA LEU A 332 -23.31 -5.89 -25.90
C LEU A 332 -23.07 -4.67 -26.78
N ASP A 333 -22.14 -3.80 -26.39
CA ASP A 333 -21.73 -2.63 -27.17
C ASP A 333 -21.22 -3.05 -28.55
N GLY A 334 -20.38 -4.09 -28.61
CA GLY A 334 -19.91 -4.64 -29.87
C GLY A 334 -21.04 -5.15 -30.77
N HIS A 335 -22.01 -5.90 -30.23
CA HIS A 335 -23.15 -6.41 -31.01
C HIS A 335 -24.05 -5.29 -31.52
N CYS A 336 -24.27 -4.26 -30.70
CA CYS A 336 -25.02 -3.06 -31.09
C CYS A 336 -24.31 -2.31 -32.24
N ASN A 337 -22.98 -2.13 -32.14
CA ASN A 337 -22.19 -1.43 -33.15
C ASN A 337 -22.15 -2.17 -34.50
N GLU A 338 -22.23 -3.50 -34.49
CA GLU A 338 -22.29 -4.32 -35.72
C GLU A 338 -23.73 -4.59 -36.20
N GLY A 339 -24.75 -4.01 -35.55
CA GLY A 339 -26.16 -4.14 -35.95
C GLY A 339 -26.81 -5.49 -35.65
N ARG A 340 -26.19 -6.35 -34.82
CA ARG A 340 -26.71 -7.66 -34.41
C ARG A 340 -27.58 -7.55 -33.16
N ALA A 341 -28.74 -6.91 -33.29
CA ALA A 341 -29.66 -6.64 -32.18
C ALA A 341 -30.16 -7.90 -31.46
N GLU A 342 -30.43 -8.99 -32.20
CA GLU A 342 -31.00 -10.21 -31.63
C GLU A 342 -30.02 -10.98 -30.75
N ASP A 343 -28.75 -11.00 -31.13
CA ASP A 343 -27.67 -11.57 -30.32
C ASP A 343 -27.44 -10.73 -29.07
N ALA A 344 -27.48 -9.40 -29.19
CA ALA A 344 -27.39 -8.49 -28.04
C ALA A 344 -28.53 -8.74 -27.03
N LEU A 345 -29.76 -8.90 -27.50
CA LEU A 345 -30.91 -9.22 -26.63
C LEU A 345 -30.76 -10.57 -25.95
N THR A 346 -30.19 -11.55 -26.63
CA THR A 346 -29.94 -12.89 -26.09
C THR A 346 -28.88 -12.83 -24.98
N LEU A 347 -27.77 -12.14 -25.24
CA LEU A 347 -26.70 -11.93 -24.26
C LEU A 347 -27.19 -11.12 -23.03
N PHE A 348 -28.04 -10.12 -23.24
CA PHE A 348 -28.64 -9.34 -22.15
C PHE A 348 -29.54 -10.21 -21.25
N ARG A 349 -30.33 -11.12 -21.84
CA ARG A 349 -31.14 -12.07 -21.06
C ARG A 349 -30.28 -13.04 -20.27
N GLU A 350 -29.17 -13.51 -20.85
CA GLU A 350 -28.21 -14.37 -20.15
C GLU A 350 -27.63 -13.67 -18.92
N MET A 351 -27.19 -12.41 -19.08
CA MET A 351 -26.68 -11.56 -18.00
C MET A 351 -27.67 -11.43 -16.84
N LEU A 352 -28.95 -11.17 -17.14
CA LEU A 352 -30.02 -11.09 -16.13
C LEU A 352 -30.23 -12.43 -15.40
N SER A 353 -30.19 -13.55 -16.13
CA SER A 353 -30.40 -14.88 -15.56
C SER A 353 -29.30 -15.29 -14.57
N LYS A 354 -28.07 -14.83 -14.79
CA LYS A 354 -26.89 -15.14 -13.96
C LYS A 354 -26.76 -14.25 -12.72
N ARG A 355 -27.71 -13.34 -12.45
CA ARG A 355 -27.70 -12.37 -11.32
C ARG A 355 -26.40 -11.57 -11.24
N VAL A 356 -25.81 -11.22 -12.38
CA VAL A 356 -24.73 -10.23 -12.42
C VAL A 356 -25.36 -8.90 -12.01
N LYS A 357 -24.97 -8.34 -10.86
CA LYS A 357 -25.58 -7.11 -10.33
C LYS A 357 -25.45 -5.99 -11.36
N THR A 358 -26.59 -5.51 -11.85
CA THR A 358 -26.70 -4.29 -12.65
C THR A 358 -26.63 -3.10 -11.71
N ASP A 359 -25.49 -2.41 -11.63
CA ASP A 359 -25.49 -1.03 -11.12
C ASP A 359 -26.02 -0.14 -12.24
N CYS A 360 -27.35 -0.04 -12.31
CA CYS A 360 -28.02 1.02 -13.06
C CYS A 360 -27.95 2.30 -12.23
N THR A 361 -26.97 3.15 -12.50
CA THR A 361 -27.13 4.60 -12.31
C THR A 361 -27.30 5.21 -13.70
N MET A 362 -28.56 5.54 -14.02
CA MET A 362 -28.91 6.46 -15.12
C MET A 362 -28.41 7.87 -14.82
#